data_AF-A0A317LL76-F1
#
_entry.id   AF-A0A317LL76-F1
#
_cell.length_a   1.000
_cell.length_b   1.000
_cell.length_c   1.000
_cell.angle_alpha   90.00
_cell.angle_beta   90.00
_cell.angle_gamma   90.00
#
_symmetry.space_group_name_H-M   'P 1'
#
loop_
_entity.id
_entity.type
_entity.pdbx_description
1 polymer ?
#
loop_
_entity_poly.entity_id
_entity_poly.type
_entity_poly.pdbx_seq_one_letter_code
_entity_poly.pdbx_strand_id
1 'polypeptide(L)' 'MKVSQIMPERSQDITVEDVKALSSFKDYSTSQAEELINTIKTFTTIGLTICSQRSSPIKIIDLPNIKYEKKIA' A
#
# COMPACT_ATOMS: atom_id res chain seq x y z
N MET A 1 8.09 -7.13 -20.24
CA MET A 1 8.30 -5.68 -20.00
C MET A 1 8.26 -5.44 -18.51
N LYS A 2 9.36 -4.99 -17.90
CA LYS A 2 9.44 -4.70 -16.46
C LYS A 2 8.84 -3.30 -16.28
N VAL A 3 7.62 -3.21 -15.74
CA VAL A 3 6.98 -1.93 -15.46
C VAL A 3 7.63 -1.37 -14.20
N SER A 4 8.65 -0.54 -14.37
CA SER A 4 9.11 0.33 -13.27
C SER A 4 8.06 1.41 -13.09
N GLN A 5 7.09 1.16 -12.20
CA GLN A 5 6.20 2.22 -11.71
C GLN A 5 7.05 3.20 -10.92
N ILE A 6 7.51 4.27 -11.58
CA ILE A 6 8.17 5.39 -10.92
C ILE A 6 7.05 6.14 -10.19
N MET A 7 7.01 5.97 -8.87
CA MET A 7 6.07 6.74 -8.05
C MET A 7 6.46 8.22 -8.10
N PRO A 8 5.48 9.14 -8.20
CA PRO A 8 5.77 10.57 -8.25
C PRO A 8 6.46 11.02 -6.96
N GLU A 9 7.58 11.73 -7.08
CA GLU A 9 8.27 12.31 -5.94
C GLU A 9 7.43 13.43 -5.32
N ARG A 10 7.30 13.37 -3.99
CA ARG A 10 6.67 14.44 -3.19
C ARG A 10 7.75 15.31 -2.57
N SER A 11 7.43 16.57 -2.31
CA SER A 11 8.34 17.51 -1.62
C SER A 11 8.75 17.07 -0.21
N GLN A 12 8.02 16.11 0.37
CA GLN A 12 8.26 15.55 1.71
C GLN A 12 8.87 14.14 1.64
N ASP A 13 9.21 13.65 0.44
CA ASP A 13 9.86 12.35 0.33
C ASP A 13 11.29 12.43 0.87
N ILE A 14 11.69 11.35 1.53
CA ILE A 14 13.02 11.18 2.12
C ILE A 14 14.06 11.15 0.99
N THR A 15 15.13 11.92 1.14
CA THR A 15 16.25 11.98 0.21
C THR A 15 17.37 10.98 0.56
N VAL A 16 18.32 10.80 -0.36
CA VAL A 16 19.52 9.97 -0.09
C VAL A 16 20.34 10.59 1.04
N GLU A 17 20.42 11.92 1.08
CA GLU A 17 21.11 12.69 2.10
C GLU A 17 20.51 12.44 3.48
N ASP A 18 19.17 12.44 3.58
CA ASP A 18 18.47 12.13 4.83
C ASP A 18 18.78 10.71 5.33
N VAL A 19 18.80 9.73 4.41
CA VAL A 19 19.16 8.34 4.74
C VAL A 19 20.59 8.27 5.24
N LYS A 20 21.53 8.91 4.56
CA LYS A 20 22.96 8.87 4.92
C LYS A 20 23.29 9.70 6.16
N ALA A 21 22.42 10.64 6.56
CA ALA A 21 22.52 11.33 7.84
C ALA A 21 22.27 10.41 9.04
N LEU A 22 21.60 9.26 8.83
CA LEU A 22 21.39 8.26 9.87
C LEU A 22 22.66 7.42 10.07
N SER A 23 23.10 7.28 11.32
CA SER A 23 24.34 6.56 11.68
C SER A 23 24.39 5.14 11.15
N SER A 24 23.24 4.46 11.05
CA SER A 24 23.12 3.09 10.57
C SER A 24 23.32 2.93 9.06
N PHE A 25 23.17 4.01 8.28
CA PHE A 25 23.23 3.99 6.81
C PHE A 25 24.26 4.95 6.23
N LYS A 26 25.08 5.59 7.08
CA LYS A 26 26.10 6.57 6.65
C LYS A 26 27.06 6.04 5.57
N ASP A 27 27.37 4.75 5.62
CA ASP A 27 28.33 4.08 4.73
C ASP A 27 27.66 3.50 3.48
N TYR A 28 26.35 3.69 3.30
CA TYR A 28 25.65 3.25 2.09
C TYR A 28 26.13 4.03 0.87
N SER A 29 26.33 3.30 -0.23
CA SER A 29 26.40 3.92 -1.55
C SER A 29 25.06 4.58 -1.90
N THR A 30 25.09 5.53 -2.83
CA THR A 30 23.86 6.19 -3.32
C THR A 30 22.82 5.17 -3.79
N SER A 31 23.25 4.16 -4.56
CA SER A 31 22.37 3.09 -5.06
C SER A 31 21.72 2.28 -3.93
N GLN A 32 22.44 1.99 -2.85
CA GLN A 32 21.87 1.28 -1.69
C GLN A 32 20.86 2.14 -0.93
N ALA A 33 21.12 3.45 -0.79
CA ALA A 33 20.18 4.38 -0.18
C ALA A 33 18.89 4.53 -1.02
N GLU A 34 19.02 4.63 -2.35
CA GLU A 34 17.90 4.64 -3.28
C GLU A 34 17.07 3.34 -3.20
N GLU A 35 17.73 2.18 -3.14
CA GLU A 35 17.06 0.89 -3.00
C GLU A 35 16.29 0.79 -1.67
N LEU A 36 16.86 1.30 -0.58
CA LEU A 36 16.20 1.36 0.71
C LEU A 36 14.95 2.25 0.66
N ILE A 37 15.07 3.47 0.11
CA ILE A 37 13.96 4.41 -0.05
C ILE A 37 12.83 3.75 -0.86
N ASN A 38 13.16 3.16 -2.00
CA ASN A 38 12.20 2.49 -2.87
C ASN A 38 11.51 1.30 -2.18
N THR A 39 12.25 0.53 -1.39
CA THR A 39 11.71 -0.58 -0.61
C THR A 39 10.68 -0.09 0.42
N ILE A 40 11.02 0.97 1.18
CA ILE A 40 10.12 1.58 2.17
C ILE A 40 8.86 2.14 1.49
N LYS A 41 9.01 2.87 0.38
CA LYS A 41 7.87 3.40 -0.40
C LYS A 41 6.96 2.28 -0.88
N THR A 42 7.53 1.17 -1.36
CA THR A 42 6.78 0.00 -1.82
C THR A 42 5.95 -0.62 -0.69
N PHE A 43 6.56 -0.93 0.46
CA PHE A 43 5.85 -1.51 1.59
C PHE A 43 4.77 -0.57 2.15
N THR A 44 5.06 0.72 2.23
CA THR A 44 4.09 1.73 2.66
C THR A 44 2.90 1.77 1.72
N THR A 45 3.13 1.72 0.41
CA THR A 45 2.06 1.70 -0.61
C THR A 45 1.19 0.46 -0.49
N ILE A 46 1.80 -0.71 -0.28
CA ILE A 46 1.07 -1.97 -0.04
C ILE A 46 0.20 -1.84 1.22
N GLY A 47 0.79 -1.37 2.34
CA GLY A 47 0.06 -1.18 3.60
C GLY A 47 -1.12 -0.21 3.48
N LEU A 48 -0.91 0.94 2.83
CA LEU A 48 -1.96 1.92 2.58
C LEU A 48 -3.06 1.37 1.67
N THR A 49 -2.70 0.60 0.65
CA THR A 49 -3.67 -0.05 -0.26
C THR A 49 -4.55 -1.03 0.52
N ILE A 50 -3.98 -1.85 1.39
CA ILE A 50 -4.74 -2.79 2.23
C ILE A 50 -5.63 -2.02 3.22
N CYS A 51 -5.11 -0.96 3.84
CA CYS A 51 -5.86 -0.15 4.78
C CYS A 51 -7.06 0.54 4.10
N SER A 52 -6.86 1.13 2.92
CA SER A 52 -7.92 1.83 2.17
C SER A 52 -9.01 0.86 1.68
N GLN A 53 -8.64 -0.36 1.29
CA GLN A 53 -9.59 -1.41 0.94
C GLN A 53 -10.45 -1.84 2.14
N ARG A 54 -9.87 -1.91 3.34
CA ARG A 54 -10.61 -2.25 4.58
C ARG A 54 -11.56 -1.14 5.06
N SER A 55 -11.30 0.11 4.69
CA SER A 55 -12.23 1.22 4.94
C SER A 55 -13.39 1.30 3.94
N SER A 56 -13.46 0.41 2.95
CA SER A 56 -14.71 0.20 2.20
C SER A 56 -15.72 -0.43 3.16
N PRO A 57 -16.93 0.13 3.32
CA PRO A 57 -17.91 -0.42 4.24
C PRO A 57 -18.15 -1.89 3.87
N ILE A 58 -18.12 -2.77 4.87
CA ILE A 58 -18.58 -4.16 4.76
C ILE A 58 -19.91 -4.09 4.04
N LYS A 59 -19.98 -4.51 2.78
CA LYS A 59 -21.25 -4.60 2.06
C LYS A 59 -22.05 -5.68 2.78
N ILE A 60 -22.96 -5.26 3.67
CA ILE A 60 -24.02 -6.15 4.16
C ILE A 60 -24.85 -6.47 2.92
N ILE A 61 -24.73 -7.71 2.44
CA ILE A 61 -25.60 -8.22 1.39
C ILE A 61 -26.90 -8.57 2.09
N ASP A 62 -27.90 -7.69 2.01
CA ASP A 62 -29.26 -8.06 2.36
C ASP A 62 -29.74 -9.10 1.36
N LEU A 63 -29.79 -10.36 1.81
CA LEU A 63 -30.43 -11.41 1.04
C LEU A 63 -31.92 -11.06 0.94
N PRO A 64 -32.49 -10.93 -0.27
CA PRO A 64 -33.91 -10.66 -0.41
C PRO A 64 -34.68 -11.75 0.33
N ASN A 65 -35.59 -11.30 1.19
CA ASN A 65 -36.40 -12.16 2.05
C ASN A 65 -37.11 -13.20 1.18
N ILE A 66 -36.58 -14.43 1.17
CA ILE A 66 -37.12 -15.53 0.37
C ILE A 66 -38.46 -15.89 1.02
N LYS A 67 -39.54 -15.35 0.47
CA LYS A 67 -40.90 -15.79 0.82
C LYS A 67 -41.05 -17.21 0.33
N TYR A 68 -40.95 -18.17 1.23
CA TYR A 68 -41.35 -19.55 0.95
C TYR A 68 -42.87 -19.57 0.74
N GLU A 69 -43.30 -19.73 -0.51
CA GLU A 69 -44.69 -20.12 -0.77
C GLU A 69 -44.88 -21.55 -0.28
N LYS A 70 -45.55 -21.67 0.87
CA LYS A 70 -46.02 -22.96 1.38
C LYS A 70 -47.08 -23.48 0.41
N LYS A 71 -46.72 -24.37 -0.51
CA LYS A 71 -47.70 -25.16 -1.25
C LYS A 71 -48.43 -26.05 -0.24
N ILE A 72 -49.70 -25.73 0.00
CA ILE A 72 -50.61 -26.60 0.74
C ILE A 72 -51.02 -27.70 -0.25
N ALA A 73 -50.83 -28.96 0.18
CA ALA A 73 -51.20 -30.17 -0.55
C ALA A 73 -52.72 -30.38 -0.57
#